data_AF-A0A1M3ICE1-F1
#
_entry.id   AF-A0A1M3ICE1-F1
#
_cell.length_a   1.000
_cell.length_b   1.000
_cell.length_c   1.000
_cell.angle_alpha   90.00
_cell.angle_beta   90.00
_cell.angle_gamma   90.00
#
_symmetry.space_group_name_H-M   'P 1'
#
loop_
_entity.id
_entity.type
_entity.pdbx_description
1 polymer ?
#
loop_
_entity_poly.entity_id
_entity_poly.type
_entity_poly.pdbx_seq_one_letter_code
_entity_poly.pdbx_strand_id
1 'polypeptide(L)'
;MKRIWVLLLVVLTTIHAQAQDKNVPKLSPITRQYLQKVKQSGNHGYVPGYIYKTIEGKQYMSGMVKVRDPHVETAMKKLGVKIGTKAGNVWTVQVPVPKVKKFTTLKGIEYIQLDEPVTKPAAESK
;
A
#
# COMPACT_ATOMS: atom_id res chain seq x y z
N MET A 1 -39.93 7.43 33.63
CA MET A 1 -38.64 8.17 33.57
C MET A 1 -37.40 7.28 33.35
N LYS A 2 -37.34 6.01 33.80
CA LYS A 2 -36.16 5.13 33.62
C LYS A 2 -35.89 4.67 32.17
N ARG A 3 -36.91 4.63 31.30
CA ARG A 3 -36.78 4.18 29.88
C ARG A 3 -36.05 5.19 28.98
N ILE A 4 -36.09 6.48 29.32
CA ILE A 4 -35.40 7.55 28.57
C ILE A 4 -33.88 7.48 28.80
N TRP A 5 -33.44 7.07 29.99
CA TRP A 5 -32.02 6.87 30.31
C TRP A 5 -31.38 5.72 29.53
N VAL A 6 -32.14 4.65 29.24
CA VAL A 6 -31.65 3.53 28.42
C VAL A 6 -31.44 3.96 26.96
N LEU A 7 -32.32 4.80 26.42
CA LEU A 7 -32.18 5.31 25.04
C LEU A 7 -30.98 6.25 24.90
N LEU A 8 -30.69 7.09 25.90
CA LEU A 8 -29.51 7.96 25.91
C LEU A 8 -28.18 7.18 25.94
N LEU A 9 -28.15 6.05 26.65
CA LEU A 9 -26.93 5.23 26.78
C LEU A 9 -26.60 4.47 25.49
N VAL A 10 -27.59 4.13 24.67
CA VAL A 10 -27.39 3.47 23.36
C VAL A 10 -26.86 4.45 22.29
N VAL A 11 -27.23 5.73 22.36
CA VAL A 11 -26.75 6.73 21.39
C VAL A 11 -25.27 7.05 21.60
N LEU A 12 -24.78 7.11 22.85
CA LEU A 12 -23.37 7.40 23.14
C LEU A 12 -22.38 6.29 22.70
N THR A 13 -22.80 5.03 22.61
CA THR A 13 -21.91 3.95 22.16
C THR A 13 -21.71 3.92 20.65
N THR A 14 -22.67 4.41 19.86
CA THR A 14 -22.55 4.42 18.39
C THR A 14 -21.52 5.42 17.85
N ILE A 15 -21.22 6.51 18.57
CA ILE A 15 -20.31 7.56 18.11
C ILE A 15 -18.84 7.09 18.16
N HIS A 16 -18.48 6.22 19.12
CA HIS A 16 -17.11 5.73 19.29
C HIS A 16 -16.68 4.71 18.23
N ALA A 17 -17.64 4.08 17.53
CA ALA A 17 -17.33 3.06 16.52
C ALA A 17 -16.84 3.66 15.18
N GLN A 18 -17.20 4.91 14.86
CA GLN A 18 -16.85 5.52 13.58
C GLN A 18 -15.45 6.19 13.55
N ALA A 19 -14.78 6.30 14.70
CA ALA A 19 -13.43 6.84 14.81
C ALA A 19 -12.32 5.80 14.58
N GLN A 20 -12.66 4.55 14.23
CA GLN A 20 -11.66 3.56 13.82
C GLN A 20 -11.11 3.95 12.45
N ASP A 21 -10.05 4.77 12.50
CA ASP A 21 -9.17 5.12 11.39
C ASP A 21 -8.93 3.87 10.53
N LYS A 22 -9.34 3.95 9.25
CA LYS A 22 -9.16 2.87 8.28
C LYS A 22 -7.65 2.67 8.13
N ASN A 23 -7.11 1.76 8.93
CA ASN A 23 -5.70 1.40 9.05
C ASN A 23 -5.14 0.69 7.79
N VAL A 24 -5.87 0.77 6.68
CA VAL A 24 -5.48 0.18 5.40
C VAL A 24 -4.92 1.30 4.52
N PRO A 25 -3.73 1.10 3.92
CA PRO A 25 -3.12 2.11 3.07
C PRO A 25 -4.02 2.46 1.88
N LYS A 26 -4.06 3.75 1.52
CA LYS A 26 -4.62 4.18 0.23
C LYS A 26 -3.67 3.71 -0.89
N LEU A 27 -4.24 3.20 -1.97
CA LEU A 27 -3.48 2.64 -3.08
C LEU A 27 -3.65 3.50 -4.34
N SER A 28 -2.55 3.76 -5.03
CA SER A 28 -2.61 4.41 -6.33
C SER A 28 -3.42 3.59 -7.35
N PRO A 29 -3.91 4.23 -8.43
CA PRO A 29 -4.58 3.50 -9.51
C PRO A 29 -3.73 2.34 -10.05
N ILE A 30 -2.44 2.57 -10.30
CA ILE A 30 -1.49 1.56 -10.80
C ILE A 30 -1.33 0.42 -9.81
N THR A 31 -1.16 0.71 -8.52
CA THR A 31 -1.05 -0.34 -7.49
C THR A 31 -2.33 -1.17 -7.42
N ARG A 32 -3.51 -0.56 -7.53
CA ARG A 32 -4.80 -1.29 -7.58
C ARG A 32 -4.90 -2.17 -8.83
N GLN A 33 -4.56 -1.63 -9.99
CA GLN A 33 -4.55 -2.39 -11.24
C GLN A 33 -3.59 -3.58 -11.19
N TYR A 34 -2.42 -3.42 -10.57
CA TYR A 34 -1.47 -4.49 -10.37
C TYR A 34 -2.08 -5.63 -9.55
N LEU A 35 -2.65 -5.31 -8.37
CA LEU A 35 -3.27 -6.31 -7.50
C LEU A 35 -4.43 -7.04 -8.18
N GLN A 36 -5.21 -6.33 -9.00
CA GLN A 36 -6.29 -6.94 -9.78
C GLN A 36 -5.74 -7.92 -10.83
N LYS A 37 -4.72 -7.53 -11.59
CA LYS A 37 -4.09 -8.40 -12.59
C LYS A 37 -3.42 -9.62 -11.95
N VAL A 38 -2.77 -9.46 -10.80
CA VAL A 38 -2.21 -10.60 -10.03
C VAL A 38 -3.30 -11.58 -9.61
N LYS A 39 -4.47 -11.08 -9.21
CA LYS A 39 -5.61 -11.93 -8.85
C LYS A 39 -6.14 -12.71 -10.07
N GLN A 40 -6.13 -12.09 -11.25
CA GLN A 40 -6.55 -12.71 -12.50
C GLN A 40 -5.52 -13.74 -13.01
N SER A 41 -4.22 -13.52 -12.78
CA SER A 41 -3.13 -14.41 -13.23
C SER A 41 -2.81 -15.55 -12.26
N GLY A 42 -3.74 -15.95 -11.39
CA GLY A 42 -3.52 -17.09 -10.48
C GLY A 42 -2.57 -16.81 -9.30
N ASN A 43 -2.33 -15.54 -8.95
CA ASN A 43 -1.46 -15.10 -7.85
C ASN A 43 0.05 -15.39 -8.01
N HIS A 44 0.56 -15.58 -9.22
CA HIS A 44 2.00 -15.77 -9.45
C HIS A 44 2.85 -14.49 -9.24
N GLY A 45 2.23 -13.34 -8.95
CA GLY A 45 2.90 -12.07 -8.62
C GLY A 45 3.55 -11.37 -9.83
N TYR A 46 3.96 -12.12 -10.85
CA TYR A 46 4.43 -11.57 -12.11
C TYR A 46 3.26 -11.17 -13.01
N VAL A 47 3.27 -9.92 -13.45
CA VAL A 47 2.30 -9.35 -14.39
C VAL A 47 3.07 -8.55 -15.46
N PRO A 48 2.86 -8.83 -16.75
CA PRO A 48 3.45 -8.04 -17.83
C PRO A 48 3.05 -6.55 -17.77
N GLY A 49 3.96 -5.66 -18.16
CA GLY A 49 3.72 -4.20 -18.18
C GLY A 49 4.02 -3.47 -16.87
N TYR A 50 4.70 -4.11 -15.93
CA TYR A 50 5.21 -3.49 -14.70
C TYR A 50 6.75 -3.56 -14.65
N ILE A 51 7.35 -2.68 -13.85
CA ILE A 51 8.80 -2.63 -13.69
C ILE A 51 9.24 -3.60 -12.58
N TYR A 52 10.20 -4.45 -12.92
CA TYR A 52 10.83 -5.39 -11.98
C TYR A 52 12.34 -5.15 -11.94
N LYS A 53 12.92 -5.21 -10.74
CA LYS A 53 14.35 -5.14 -10.52
C LYS A 53 14.83 -6.44 -9.88
N THR A 54 15.86 -7.05 -10.47
CA THR A 54 16.52 -8.21 -9.87
C THR A 54 17.62 -7.75 -8.93
N ILE A 55 17.59 -8.22 -7.69
CA ILE A 55 18.60 -7.93 -6.67
C ILE A 55 18.94 -9.24 -5.99
N GLU A 56 20.20 -9.67 -6.09
CA GLU A 56 20.67 -10.96 -5.54
C GLU A 56 19.79 -12.14 -6.00
N GLY A 57 19.43 -12.17 -7.29
CA GLY A 57 18.60 -13.24 -7.88
C GLY A 57 17.11 -13.20 -7.50
N LYS A 58 16.67 -12.23 -6.70
CA LYS A 58 15.25 -12.06 -6.31
C LYS A 58 14.63 -10.87 -7.04
N GLN A 59 13.38 -11.01 -7.47
CA GLN A 59 12.64 -9.93 -8.13
C GLN A 59 11.95 -9.02 -7.12
N TYR A 60 12.10 -7.72 -7.32
CA TYR A 60 11.49 -6.65 -6.54
C TYR A 60 10.72 -5.69 -7.44
N MET A 61 9.71 -5.05 -6.87
CA MET A 61 9.03 -3.88 -7.45
C MET A 61 9.42 -2.64 -6.64
N SER A 62 9.85 -1.61 -7.34
CA SER A 62 10.10 -0.30 -6.74
C SER A 62 8.79 0.45 -6.51
N GLY A 63 8.80 1.31 -5.51
CA GLY A 63 7.69 2.20 -5.25
C GLY A 63 8.03 3.25 -4.19
N MET A 64 7.03 4.06 -3.91
CA MET A 64 7.07 5.09 -2.89
C MET A 64 5.90 4.93 -1.94
N VAL A 65 6.14 5.20 -0.66
CA VAL A 65 5.12 5.13 0.38
C VAL A 65 5.11 6.39 1.22
N LYS A 66 3.91 6.85 1.58
CA LYS A 66 3.73 7.83 2.64
C LYS A 66 3.47 7.09 3.94
N VAL A 67 4.37 7.19 4.89
CA VAL A 67 4.33 6.54 6.19
C VAL A 67 3.55 7.42 7.17
N ARG A 68 2.66 6.79 7.94
CA ARG A 68 1.96 7.41 9.06
C ARG A 68 2.69 7.14 10.37
N ASP A 69 3.13 5.90 10.55
CA ASP A 69 3.81 5.43 11.75
C ASP A 69 5.19 4.85 11.38
N PRO A 70 6.30 5.48 11.81
CA PRO A 70 7.65 5.01 11.49
C PRO A 70 7.95 3.59 12.00
N HIS A 71 7.21 3.08 13.00
CA HIS A 71 7.38 1.70 13.48
C HIS A 71 7.04 0.65 12.41
N VAL A 72 6.33 1.03 11.34
CA VAL A 72 6.08 0.15 10.19
C VAL A 72 7.35 -0.35 9.52
N GLU A 73 8.47 0.37 9.68
CA GLU A 73 9.78 -0.01 9.15
C GLU A 73 10.17 -1.44 9.55
N THR A 74 9.94 -1.82 10.81
CA THR A 74 10.24 -3.18 11.29
C THR A 74 9.38 -4.22 10.57
N ALA A 75 8.10 -3.91 10.32
CA ALA A 75 7.21 -4.80 9.56
C ALA A 75 7.62 -4.91 8.09
N MET A 76 8.03 -3.80 7.47
CA MET A 76 8.57 -3.77 6.10
C MET A 76 9.83 -4.65 5.99
N LYS A 77 10.80 -4.47 6.89
CA LYS A 77 12.03 -5.27 6.94
C LYS A 77 11.74 -6.77 7.13
N LYS A 78 10.78 -7.13 7.99
CA LYS A 78 10.32 -8.51 8.17
C LYS A 78 9.69 -9.12 6.90
N LEU A 79 9.13 -8.30 6.01
CA LEU A 79 8.66 -8.74 4.69
C LEU A 79 9.77 -8.82 3.63
N GLY A 80 11.01 -8.48 3.97
CA GLY A 80 12.13 -8.42 3.03
C GLY A 80 12.09 -7.17 2.14
N VAL A 81 11.33 -6.13 2.53
CA VAL A 81 11.31 -4.85 1.81
C VAL A 81 12.64 -4.14 2.06
N LYS A 82 13.31 -3.74 0.98
CA LYS A 82 14.48 -2.86 1.07
C LYS A 82 13.99 -1.41 1.09
N ILE A 83 14.32 -0.67 2.14
CA ILE A 83 13.94 0.75 2.27
C ILE A 83 15.10 1.59 1.73
N GLY A 84 14.79 2.52 0.83
CA GLY A 84 15.75 3.45 0.26
C GLY A 84 15.69 4.81 0.96
N THR A 85 15.65 5.87 0.15
CA THR A 85 15.56 7.26 0.60
C THR A 85 14.36 7.50 1.51
N LYS A 86 14.59 8.22 2.60
CA LYS A 86 13.54 8.71 3.51
C LYS A 86 13.52 10.24 3.49
N ALA A 87 12.53 10.82 2.82
CA ALA A 87 12.28 12.26 2.81
C ALA A 87 11.11 12.57 3.75
N GLY A 88 11.41 12.83 5.02
CA GLY A 88 10.40 12.94 6.06
C GLY A 88 9.58 11.65 6.18
N ASN A 89 8.27 11.74 5.95
CA ASN A 89 7.37 10.59 5.97
C ASN A 89 7.17 9.93 4.60
N VAL A 90 7.88 10.35 3.55
CA VAL A 90 7.80 9.74 2.22
C VAL A 90 9.06 8.94 1.95
N TRP A 91 8.91 7.62 1.78
CA TRP A 91 10.04 6.69 1.65
C TRP A 91 9.99 5.95 0.32
N THR A 92 11.15 5.71 -0.29
CA THR A 92 11.27 4.78 -1.42
C THR A 92 11.47 3.37 -0.90
N VAL A 93 10.88 2.39 -1.59
CA VAL A 93 10.88 0.98 -1.18
C VAL A 93 11.10 0.08 -2.39
N GLN A 94 11.72 -1.07 -2.15
CA GLN A 94 11.77 -2.18 -3.08
C GLN A 94 11.14 -3.39 -2.40
N VAL A 95 9.98 -3.81 -2.90
CA VAL A 95 9.15 -4.85 -2.31
C VAL A 95 9.36 -6.15 -3.09
N PRO A 96 9.68 -7.27 -2.44
CA PRO A 96 9.74 -8.56 -3.13
C PRO A 96 8.40 -8.84 -3.83
N VAL A 97 8.43 -9.20 -5.12
CA VAL A 97 7.23 -9.51 -5.92
C VAL A 97 6.23 -10.42 -5.19
N PRO A 98 6.63 -11.57 -4.59
CA PRO A 98 5.69 -12.46 -3.89
C PRO A 98 5.09 -11.86 -2.61
N LYS A 99 5.59 -10.71 -2.14
CA LYS A 99 5.16 -10.06 -0.89
C LYS A 99 4.35 -8.78 -1.14
N VAL A 100 4.20 -8.31 -2.38
CA VAL A 100 3.50 -7.05 -2.70
C VAL A 100 2.08 -7.02 -2.14
N LYS A 101 1.29 -8.09 -2.31
CA LYS A 101 -0.07 -8.17 -1.75
C LYS A 101 -0.10 -7.95 -0.23
N LYS A 102 0.80 -8.61 0.51
CA LYS A 102 0.91 -8.47 1.97
C LYS A 102 1.46 -7.10 2.38
N PHE A 103 2.36 -6.53 1.59
CA PHE A 103 2.87 -5.19 1.78
C PHE A 103 1.76 -4.14 1.71
N THR A 104 0.85 -4.28 0.75
CA THR A 104 -0.28 -3.33 0.57
C THR A 104 -1.30 -3.33 1.70
N THR A 105 -1.18 -4.26 2.65
CA THR A 105 -2.04 -4.35 3.84
C THR A 105 -1.32 -3.96 5.14
N LEU A 106 -0.06 -3.51 5.08
CA LEU A 106 0.67 -3.11 6.27
C LEU A 106 0.03 -1.87 6.92
N LYS A 107 -0.27 -1.97 8.21
CA LYS A 107 -0.67 -0.83 9.04
C LYS A 107 0.50 0.13 9.20
N GLY A 108 0.20 1.42 9.40
CA GLY A 108 1.23 2.46 9.54
C GLY A 108 1.70 3.05 8.20
N ILE A 109 1.19 2.57 7.06
CA ILE A 109 1.34 3.23 5.76
C ILE A 109 0.05 3.97 5.41
N GLU A 110 0.17 5.24 5.05
CA GLU A 110 -0.95 6.09 4.62
C GLU A 110 -1.26 5.89 3.13
N TYR A 111 -0.23 5.85 2.28
CA TYR A 111 -0.36 5.77 0.83
C TYR A 111 0.74 4.92 0.19
N ILE A 112 0.40 4.17 -0.86
CA ILE A 112 1.34 3.35 -1.63
C ILE A 112 1.21 3.65 -3.12
N GLN A 113 2.34 3.92 -3.76
CA GLN A 113 2.53 4.06 -5.20
C GLN A 113 3.58 3.06 -5.65
N LEU A 114 3.24 2.12 -6.54
CA LEU A 114 4.25 1.35 -7.27
C LEU A 114 4.72 2.15 -8.48
N ASP A 115 5.98 1.96 -8.85
CA ASP A 115 6.57 2.61 -10.02
C ASP A 115 5.91 2.10 -11.31
N GLU A 116 5.74 3.01 -12.26
CA GLU A 116 5.15 2.74 -13.57
C GLU A 116 6.18 2.95 -14.69
N PRO A 117 6.05 2.24 -15.82
CA PRO A 117 6.84 2.50 -17.00
C PRO A 117 6.61 3.93 -17.51
N VAL A 118 7.67 4.73 -17.55
CA VAL A 118 7.63 6.05 -18.19
C VAL A 118 7.88 5.86 -19.68
N THR A 119 6.82 5.91 -20.48
CA THR A 119 6.95 5.95 -21.95
C THR A 119 7.19 7.38 -22.40
N LYS A 120 8.09 7.59 -23.36
CA LYS A 120 8.16 8.89 -24.06
C LYS A 120 6.80 9.18 -24.70
N PRO A 121 6.26 10.41 -24.60
CA PRO A 121 5.13 10.82 -25.42
C PRO A 121 5.49 10.57 -26.89
N ALA A 122 4.54 10.07 -27.70
CA ALA A 122 4.75 9.95 -29.13
C ALA A 122 5.21 11.31 -29.67
N ALA A 123 6.34 11.33 -30.38
CA ALA A 123 6.84 12.56 -30.96
C ALA A 123 5.74 13.14 -31.85
N GLU A 124 5.30 14.36 -31.57
CA GLU A 124 4.44 15.11 -32.47
C GLU A 124 5.17 15.22 -33.81
N SER A 125 4.67 14.50 -34.83
CA SER A 125 5.08 14.71 -36.20
C SER A 125 4.67 16.13 -36.58
N LYS A 126 5.66 17.01 -36.72
CA LYS A 126 5.48 18.31 -37.36
C LYS A 126 5.15 18.14 -38.83
#